data_AF-A0A6M0C5I7-F1
#
_entry.id   AF-A0A6M0C5I7-F1
#
_cell.length_a   1.000
_cell.length_b   1.000
_cell.length_c   1.000
_cell.angle_alpha   90.00
_cell.angle_beta   90.00
_cell.angle_gamma   90.00
#
_symmetry.space_group_name_H-M   'P 1'
#
loop_
_entity.id
_entity.type
_entity.pdbx_description
1 polymer ?
#
loop_
_entity_poly.entity_id
_entity_poly.type
_entity_poly.pdbx_seq_one_letter_code
_entity_poly.pdbx_strand_id
1 'polypeptide(L)'
;AYTNTTDAYCLVRRYQRVLVVAAGVLVQFIIAAISLCLWNWTTPGSWLHISSYLLMAAALFTVALNLNPLARFDGYYLAVALTGINNLRSRAFGFYGNLLTGKPIKEKGSDRLILAIYAPFSLAYIWFVFGFLIWRVIDWSWTNIPTLAITLLILWLIYFYFPNFDNKNPIT
;
A
#
# COMPACT_ATOMS: atom_id res chain seq x y z
N ALA A 1 31.60 -12.86 32.05
CA ALA A 1 31.77 -12.76 30.58
C ALA A 1 30.51 -12.11 30.01
N TYR A 2 30.62 -10.93 29.41
CA TYR A 2 29.50 -10.26 28.76
C TYR A 2 29.46 -10.69 27.29
N THR A 3 28.53 -11.58 26.96
CA THR A 3 28.30 -12.04 25.58
C THR A 3 27.45 -10.99 24.87
N ASN A 4 28.09 -10.23 23.97
CA ASN A 4 27.41 -9.28 23.11
C ASN A 4 26.58 -10.04 22.06
N THR A 5 25.25 -10.01 22.18
CA THR A 5 24.30 -10.69 21.29
C THR A 5 23.94 -9.88 20.03
N THR A 6 24.72 -8.85 19.69
CA THR A 6 24.39 -7.94 18.58
C THR A 6 24.54 -8.56 17.18
N ASP A 7 25.07 -9.78 17.04
CA ASP A 7 25.22 -10.43 15.72
C ASP A 7 23.99 -11.21 15.21
N ALA A 8 22.86 -11.18 15.92
CA ALA A 8 21.63 -11.83 15.45
C ALA A 8 20.95 -11.13 14.24
N TYR A 9 21.47 -10.00 13.76
CA TYR A 9 20.86 -9.20 12.69
C TYR A 9 21.68 -9.09 11.39
N CYS A 10 22.85 -9.73 11.29
CA CYS A 10 23.80 -9.40 10.23
C CYS A 10 23.71 -10.23 8.93
N LEU A 11 22.92 -11.32 8.84
CA LEU A 11 23.05 -12.25 7.71
C LEU A 11 21.73 -12.79 7.15
N VAL A 12 20.85 -11.90 6.68
CA VAL A 12 20.08 -12.19 5.45
C VAL A 12 20.59 -11.17 4.43
N ARG A 13 21.42 -11.62 3.49
CA ARG A 13 22.08 -10.74 2.51
C ARG A 13 21.01 -9.85 1.88
N ARG A 14 21.20 -8.53 1.91
CA ARG A 14 20.23 -7.54 1.36
C ARG A 14 19.76 -7.90 -0.05
N TYR A 15 20.65 -8.48 -0.85
CA TYR A 15 20.38 -9.01 -2.18
C TYR A 15 19.36 -10.16 -2.21
N GLN A 16 19.39 -11.09 -1.25
CA GLN A 16 18.40 -12.16 -1.15
C GLN A 16 16.99 -11.61 -0.87
N ARG A 17 16.88 -10.58 -0.03
CA ARG A 17 15.60 -9.92 0.22
C ARG A 17 15.06 -9.25 -1.04
N VAL A 18 15.91 -8.57 -1.81
CA VAL A 18 15.53 -7.96 -3.10
C VAL A 18 15.11 -9.02 -4.12
N LEU A 19 15.76 -10.18 -4.16
CA LEU A 19 15.38 -11.28 -5.05
C LEU A 19 14.02 -11.87 -4.70
N VAL A 20 13.71 -12.05 -3.41
CA VAL A 20 12.39 -12.53 -2.97
C VAL A 20 11.28 -11.55 -3.37
N VAL A 21 11.53 -10.26 -3.19
CA VAL A 21 10.63 -9.19 -3.62
C VAL A 21 10.42 -9.19 -5.13
N ALA A 22 11.50 -9.26 -5.90
CA ALA A 22 11.44 -9.31 -7.35
C ALA A 22 10.70 -10.56 -7.85
N ALA A 23 10.88 -11.71 -7.20
CA ALA A 23 10.14 -12.93 -7.50
C ALA A 23 8.63 -12.75 -7.26
N GLY A 24 8.24 -12.10 -6.15
CA GLY A 24 6.83 -11.79 -5.89
C GLY A 24 6.20 -10.91 -6.98
N VAL A 25 6.92 -9.88 -7.44
CA VAL A 25 6.48 -9.01 -8.53
C VAL A 25 6.35 -9.79 -9.85
N LEU A 26 7.32 -10.64 -10.18
CA LEU A 26 7.27 -11.47 -11.39
C LEU A 26 6.07 -12.42 -11.39
N VAL A 27 5.79 -13.07 -10.26
CA VAL A 27 4.62 -13.94 -10.12
C VAL A 27 3.32 -13.17 -10.37
N GLN A 28 3.19 -11.97 -9.82
CA GLN A 28 2.01 -11.13 -10.05
C GLN A 28 1.86 -10.72 -11.52
N PHE A 29 2.97 -10.42 -12.21
CA PHE A 29 2.95 -10.16 -13.66
C PHE A 29 2.52 -11.38 -14.47
N ILE A 30 2.97 -12.58 -14.10
CA ILE A 30 2.55 -13.84 -14.74
C ILE A 30 1.04 -14.04 -14.55
N ILE A 31 0.53 -13.84 -13.33
CA ILE A 31 -0.91 -13.92 -13.04
C ILE A 31 -1.69 -12.89 -13.86
N ALA A 32 -1.22 -11.65 -13.94
CA ALA A 32 -1.83 -10.61 -14.75
C ALA A 32 -1.86 -10.96 -16.24
N ALA A 33 -0.76 -11.51 -16.78
CA ALA A 33 -0.65 -11.93 -18.18
C ALA A 33 -1.59 -13.09 -18.50
N ILE A 34 -1.68 -14.11 -17.64
CA ILE A 34 -2.63 -15.22 -17.78
C ILE A 34 -4.06 -14.68 -17.75
N SER A 35 -4.36 -13.81 -16.79
CA SER A 35 -5.69 -13.20 -16.65
C SER A 35 -6.07 -12.35 -17.86
N LEU A 36 -5.12 -11.61 -18.43
CA LEU A 36 -5.32 -10.85 -19.67
C LEU A 36 -5.61 -11.76 -20.86
N CYS A 37 -4.91 -12.89 -20.97
CA CYS A 37 -5.13 -13.88 -22.02
C CYS A 37 -6.53 -14.50 -21.90
N LEU A 38 -6.91 -14.93 -20.69
CA LEU A 38 -8.24 -15.45 -20.40
C LEU A 38 -9.34 -14.43 -20.67
N TRP A 39 -9.11 -13.17 -20.32
CA TRP A 39 -10.06 -12.09 -20.59
C TRP A 39 -10.27 -11.87 -22.10
N ASN A 40 -9.22 -11.93 -22.91
CA ASN A 40 -9.31 -11.80 -24.37
C ASN A 40 -10.01 -12.98 -25.05
N TRP A 41 -9.88 -14.19 -24.51
CA TRP A 41 -10.48 -15.39 -25.10
C TRP A 41 -11.89 -15.71 -24.59
N THR A 42 -12.36 -15.01 -23.57
CA THR A 42 -13.69 -15.26 -22.97
C THR A 42 -14.74 -14.30 -23.52
N THR A 43 -15.96 -14.83 -23.68
CA THR A 43 -17.10 -14.06 -24.20
C THR A 43 -17.45 -12.90 -23.26
N PRO A 44 -17.61 -11.66 -23.78
CA PRO A 44 -18.07 -10.53 -22.99
C PRO A 44 -19.38 -10.84 -22.24
N GLY A 45 -19.43 -10.53 -20.94
CA GLY A 45 -20.58 -10.81 -20.07
C GLY A 45 -20.58 -12.19 -19.40
N SER A 46 -19.67 -13.10 -19.76
CA SER A 46 -19.48 -14.35 -19.02
C SER A 46 -18.87 -14.10 -17.63
N TRP A 47 -19.20 -14.95 -16.65
CA TRP A 47 -18.58 -14.91 -15.33
C TRP A 47 -17.06 -15.05 -15.40
N LEU A 48 -16.55 -15.85 -16.34
CA LEU A 48 -15.10 -16.00 -16.57
C LEU A 48 -14.46 -14.71 -17.11
N HIS A 49 -15.18 -13.95 -17.94
CA HIS A 49 -14.69 -12.69 -18.49
C HIS A 49 -14.55 -11.63 -17.39
N ILE A 50 -15.57 -11.49 -16.55
CA ILE A 50 -15.55 -10.56 -15.40
C ILE A 50 -14.47 -10.96 -14.40
N SER A 51 -14.39 -12.25 -14.05
CA SER A 51 -13.41 -12.75 -13.08
C SER A 51 -11.97 -12.60 -13.59
N SER A 52 -11.71 -12.85 -14.87
CA SER A 52 -10.39 -12.64 -15.47
C SER A 52 -9.98 -11.17 -15.48
N TYR A 53 -10.92 -10.26 -15.77
CA TYR A 53 -10.69 -8.82 -15.69
C TYR A 53 -10.37 -8.38 -14.26
N LEU A 54 -11.16 -8.82 -13.28
CA LEU A 54 -10.95 -8.50 -11.86
C LEU A 54 -9.62 -9.06 -11.35
N LEU A 55 -9.27 -10.29 -11.72
CA LEU A 55 -8.01 -10.92 -11.35
C LEU A 55 -6.81 -10.18 -11.94
N MET A 56 -6.89 -9.80 -13.22
CA MET A 56 -5.88 -8.96 -13.87
C MET A 56 -5.73 -7.62 -13.15
N ALA A 57 -6.83 -6.92 -12.89
CA ALA A 57 -6.83 -5.63 -12.21
C ALA A 57 -6.25 -5.73 -10.79
N ALA A 58 -6.63 -6.76 -10.03
CA ALA A 58 -6.12 -7.00 -8.68
C ALA A 58 -4.62 -7.35 -8.67
N ALA A 59 -4.15 -8.17 -9.62
CA ALA A 59 -2.73 -8.50 -9.76
C ALA A 59 -1.91 -7.24 -10.11
N LEU A 60 -2.34 -6.46 -11.09
CA LEU A 60 -1.69 -5.20 -11.46
C LEU A 60 -1.71 -4.17 -10.32
N PHE A 61 -2.80 -4.09 -9.57
CA PHE A 61 -2.89 -3.23 -8.39
C PHE A 61 -1.92 -3.68 -7.30
N THR A 62 -1.80 -4.99 -7.06
CA THR A 62 -0.85 -5.57 -6.11
C THR A 62 0.59 -5.29 -6.52
N VAL A 63 0.92 -5.38 -7.80
CA VAL A 63 2.21 -4.97 -8.37
C VAL A 63 2.45 -3.49 -8.10
N ALA A 64 1.50 -2.61 -8.43
CA ALA A 64 1.61 -1.17 -8.25
C ALA A 64 1.82 -0.78 -6.77
N LEU A 65 1.16 -1.48 -5.84
CA LEU A 65 1.34 -1.28 -4.40
C LEU A 65 2.71 -1.78 -3.92
N ASN A 66 3.15 -2.97 -4.34
CA ASN A 66 4.43 -3.55 -3.89
C ASN A 66 5.65 -2.84 -4.50
N LEU A 67 5.57 -2.37 -5.74
CA LEU A 67 6.62 -1.60 -6.41
C LEU A 67 6.67 -0.13 -6.01
N ASN A 68 5.74 0.33 -5.17
CA ASN A 68 5.72 1.71 -4.71
C ASN A 68 7.07 2.08 -4.05
N PRO A 69 7.91 2.90 -4.71
CA PRO A 69 9.27 3.17 -4.24
C PRO A 69 9.32 4.17 -3.06
N LEU A 70 8.16 4.67 -2.62
CA LEU A 70 8.03 5.89 -1.83
C LEU A 70 7.43 5.63 -0.45
N ALA A 71 6.70 4.52 -0.30
CA ALA A 71 6.40 3.95 1.00
C ALA A 71 7.51 2.95 1.39
N ARG A 72 7.67 2.67 2.70
CA ARG A 72 8.74 1.79 3.25
C ARG A 72 8.44 0.31 2.98
N PHE A 73 8.02 0.01 1.75
CA PHE A 73 7.71 -1.31 1.23
C PHE A 73 8.84 -1.77 0.29
N ASP A 74 8.57 -2.83 -0.43
CA ASP A 74 9.50 -3.57 -1.28
C ASP A 74 10.16 -2.72 -2.39
N GLY A 75 9.45 -1.73 -2.94
CA GLY A 75 10.02 -0.74 -3.89
C GLY A 75 11.13 0.14 -3.31
N TYR A 76 11.10 0.46 -2.01
CA TYR A 76 12.18 1.20 -1.35
C TYR A 76 13.50 0.42 -1.35
N TYR A 77 13.43 -0.90 -1.11
CA TYR A 77 14.60 -1.76 -1.11
C TYR A 77 15.14 -1.97 -2.52
N LEU A 78 14.28 -1.97 -3.54
CA LEU A 78 14.68 -1.95 -4.95
C LEU A 78 15.40 -0.63 -5.29
N ALA A 79 14.88 0.52 -4.86
CA ALA A 79 15.53 1.83 -5.06
C ALA A 79 16.89 1.90 -4.36
N VAL A 80 17.01 1.34 -3.15
CA VAL A 80 18.29 1.20 -2.43
C VAL A 80 19.26 0.30 -3.19
N ALA A 81 18.78 -0.79 -3.79
CA ALA A 81 19.61 -1.71 -4.58
C ALA A 81 20.10 -1.07 -5.90
N LEU A 82 19.24 -0.35 -6.62
CA LEU A 82 19.57 0.35 -7.86
C LEU A 82 20.54 1.51 -7.65
N THR A 83 20.38 2.25 -6.54
CA THR A 83 21.24 3.40 -6.23
C THR A 83 22.50 3.01 -5.47
N GLY A 84 22.53 1.83 -4.83
CA GLY A 84 23.61 1.42 -3.92
C GLY A 84 23.66 2.20 -2.60
N ILE A 85 22.72 3.14 -2.39
CA ILE A 85 22.72 4.07 -1.26
C ILE A 85 21.90 3.48 -0.11
N ASN A 86 22.61 2.99 0.92
CA ASN A 86 21.96 2.53 2.15
C ASN A 86 21.23 3.68 2.86
N ASN A 87 20.05 3.38 3.42
CA ASN A 87 19.22 4.35 4.13
C ASN A 87 18.83 5.60 3.31
N LEU A 88 18.54 5.41 2.01
CA LEU A 88 18.21 6.45 1.03
C LEU A 88 17.18 7.47 1.56
N ARG A 89 16.08 7.02 2.19
CA ARG A 89 15.03 7.92 2.70
C ARG A 89 15.54 8.81 3.83
N SER A 90 16.16 8.19 4.86
CA SER A 90 16.69 8.94 6.01
C SER A 90 17.77 9.93 5.58
N ARG A 91 18.66 9.52 4.66
CA ARG A 91 19.69 10.40 4.08
C ARG A 91 19.09 11.51 3.23
N ALA A 92 18.03 11.24 2.47
CA ALA A 92 17.38 12.25 1.62
C ALA A 92 16.65 13.32 2.45
N PHE A 93 15.90 12.91 3.49
CA PHE A 93 15.28 13.86 4.43
C PHE A 93 16.33 14.58 5.29
N GLY A 94 17.38 13.89 5.73
CA GLY A 94 18.51 14.50 6.44
C GLY A 94 19.31 15.48 5.57
N PHE A 95 19.43 15.23 4.27
CA PHE A 95 20.03 16.16 3.31
C PHE A 95 19.24 17.47 3.24
N TYR A 96 17.91 17.41 3.10
CA TYR A 96 17.06 18.61 3.13
C TYR A 96 17.07 19.29 4.50
N GLY A 97 17.09 18.54 5.61
CA GLY A 97 17.25 19.10 6.95
C GLY A 97 18.57 19.85 7.10
N ASN A 98 19.68 19.27 6.65
CA ASN A 98 21.00 19.91 6.67
C ASN A 98 21.06 21.14 5.75
N LEU A 99 20.37 21.11 4.61
CA LEU A 99 20.24 22.26 3.70
C LEU A 99 19.49 23.42 4.37
N LEU A 100 18.36 23.13 5.04
CA LEU A 100 17.59 24.12 5.79
C LEU A 100 18.35 24.65 7.03
N THR A 101 19.19 23.83 7.66
CA THR A 101 19.95 24.21 8.86
C THR A 101 21.36 24.75 8.54
N GLY A 102 21.74 24.85 7.25
CA GLY A 102 23.07 25.32 6.83
C GLY A 102 24.26 24.42 7.24
N LYS A 103 24.02 23.15 7.60
CA LYS A 103 25.08 22.21 8.02
C LYS A 103 25.85 21.65 6.82
N PRO A 104 27.15 21.35 6.95
CA PRO A 104 27.95 20.84 5.84
C PRO A 104 27.44 19.47 5.36
N ILE A 105 27.20 19.38 4.06
CA ILE A 105 26.70 18.16 3.39
C ILE A 105 27.86 17.16 3.28
N LYS A 106 27.82 16.10 4.10
CA LYS A 106 28.83 15.03 4.12
C LYS A 106 28.76 14.06 2.93
N GLU A 107 27.74 14.19 2.09
CA GLU A 107 27.44 13.23 1.01
C GLU A 107 28.25 13.48 -0.27
N LYS A 108 28.61 12.38 -0.96
CA LYS A 108 29.37 12.36 -2.22
C LYS A 108 28.58 13.04 -3.34
N GLY A 109 29.25 13.75 -4.25
CA GLY A 109 28.59 14.61 -5.26
C GLY A 109 27.54 13.90 -6.13
N SER A 110 27.80 12.66 -6.57
CA SER A 110 26.86 11.87 -7.37
C SER A 110 25.62 11.42 -6.57
N ASP A 111 25.79 11.11 -5.29
CA ASP A 111 24.70 10.68 -4.41
C ASP A 111 23.75 11.84 -4.09
N ARG A 112 24.25 13.09 -4.09
CA ARG A 112 23.45 14.29 -3.80
C ARG A 112 22.30 14.48 -4.76
N LEU A 113 22.51 14.29 -6.06
CA LEU A 113 21.45 14.43 -7.07
C LEU A 113 20.34 13.39 -6.86
N ILE A 114 20.73 12.14 -6.60
CA ILE A 114 19.78 11.05 -6.34
C ILE A 114 18.96 11.35 -5.08
N LEU A 115 19.61 11.79 -3.99
CA LEU A 115 18.94 12.17 -2.74
C LEU A 115 18.02 13.39 -2.92
N ALA A 116 18.46 14.39 -3.67
CA ALA A 116 17.73 15.64 -3.90
C ALA A 116 16.46 15.43 -4.75
N ILE A 117 16.49 14.50 -5.71
CA ILE A 117 15.32 14.14 -6.53
C ILE A 117 14.38 13.21 -5.77
N TYR A 118 14.93 12.26 -5.00
CA TYR A 118 14.12 11.25 -4.31
C TYR A 118 13.16 11.84 -3.26
N ALA A 119 13.61 12.78 -2.43
CA ALA A 119 12.77 13.36 -1.38
C ALA A 119 11.51 14.10 -1.88
N PRO A 120 11.59 15.06 -2.83
CA PRO A 120 10.41 15.75 -3.34
C PRO A 120 9.50 14.80 -4.12
N PHE A 121 10.06 13.85 -4.87
CA PHE A 121 9.28 12.84 -5.58
C PHE A 121 8.49 11.94 -4.60
N SER A 122 9.13 11.56 -3.49
CA SER A 122 8.50 10.80 -2.40
C SER A 122 7.37 11.57 -1.74
N LEU A 123 7.59 12.85 -1.44
CA LEU A 123 6.55 13.71 -0.87
C LEU A 123 5.39 13.90 -1.84
N ALA A 124 5.67 14.26 -3.10
CA ALA A 124 4.64 14.46 -4.12
C ALA A 124 3.74 13.23 -4.28
N TYR A 125 4.33 12.04 -4.27
CA TYR A 125 3.58 10.79 -4.32
C TYR A 125 2.72 10.55 -3.07
N ILE A 126 3.25 10.78 -1.87
CA ILE A 126 2.47 10.64 -0.63
C ILE A 126 1.27 11.58 -0.68
N TRP A 127 1.49 12.84 -1.04
CA TRP A 127 0.43 13.83 -1.21
C TRP A 127 -0.61 13.40 -2.25
N PHE A 128 -0.16 12.89 -3.39
CA PHE A 128 -1.05 12.40 -4.44
C PHE A 128 -1.89 11.21 -3.98
N VAL A 129 -1.28 10.17 -3.40
CA VAL A 129 -1.98 8.96 -2.98
C VAL A 129 -2.91 9.23 -1.81
N PHE A 130 -2.44 9.88 -0.75
CA PHE A 130 -3.30 10.21 0.38
C PHE A 130 -4.39 11.20 -0.01
N GLY A 131 -4.07 12.19 -0.84
CA GLY A 131 -5.06 13.13 -1.36
C GLY A 131 -6.14 12.43 -2.18
N PHE A 132 -5.74 11.55 -3.10
CA PHE A 132 -6.67 10.74 -3.89
C PHE A 132 -7.53 9.81 -3.01
N LEU A 133 -6.93 9.12 -2.05
CA LEU A 133 -7.67 8.24 -1.12
C LEU A 133 -8.66 9.02 -0.28
N ILE A 134 -8.24 10.14 0.32
CA ILE A 134 -9.10 11.02 1.10
C ILE A 134 -10.25 11.51 0.23
N TRP A 135 -9.96 11.99 -0.98
CA TRP A 135 -10.99 12.44 -1.91
C TRP A 135 -11.99 11.34 -2.25
N ARG A 136 -11.53 10.10 -2.50
CA ARG A 136 -12.42 8.94 -2.74
C ARG A 136 -13.26 8.56 -1.52
N VAL A 137 -12.68 8.61 -0.32
CA VAL A 137 -13.42 8.35 0.94
C VAL A 137 -14.47 9.44 1.17
N ILE A 138 -14.12 10.70 0.92
CA ILE A 138 -15.04 11.84 1.04
C ILE A 138 -16.19 11.67 0.05
N ASP A 139 -15.90 11.45 -1.23
CA ASP A 139 -16.88 11.24 -2.29
C ASP A 139 -17.83 10.07 -1.98
N TRP A 140 -17.28 8.92 -1.56
CA TRP A 140 -18.07 7.77 -1.13
C TRP A 140 -18.92 8.11 0.10
N SER A 141 -18.37 8.82 1.09
CA SER A 141 -19.10 9.19 2.31
C SER A 141 -20.27 10.13 1.99
N TRP A 142 -20.05 11.19 1.21
CA TRP A 142 -21.14 12.12 0.81
C TRP A 142 -22.27 11.40 0.08
N THR A 143 -21.93 10.44 -0.78
CA THR A 143 -22.91 9.65 -1.53
C THR A 143 -23.68 8.67 -0.63
N ASN A 144 -23.05 8.10 0.41
CA ASN A 144 -23.62 7.03 1.24
C ASN A 144 -24.17 7.50 2.61
N ILE A 145 -23.94 8.75 3.03
CA ILE A 145 -24.53 9.31 4.26
C ILE A 145 -26.07 9.15 4.29
N PRO A 146 -26.82 9.46 3.21
CA PRO A 146 -28.29 9.33 3.24
C PRO A 146 -28.74 7.88 3.40
N THR A 147 -28.10 6.94 2.71
CA THR A 147 -28.45 5.52 2.79
C THR A 147 -28.14 4.94 4.16
N LEU A 148 -26.97 5.27 4.74
CA LEU A 148 -26.60 4.88 6.10
C LEU A 148 -27.53 5.50 7.17
N ALA A 149 -27.94 6.76 7.00
CA ALA A 149 -28.87 7.41 7.91
C ALA A 149 -30.25 6.73 7.88
N ILE A 150 -30.75 6.40 6.68
CA ILE A 150 -32.04 5.72 6.51
C ILE A 150 -32.01 4.32 7.12
N THR A 151 -30.96 3.53 6.89
CA THR A 151 -30.86 2.17 7.45
C THR A 151 -30.80 2.21 8.98
N LEU A 152 -30.05 3.14 9.56
CA LEU A 152 -30.01 3.32 11.02
C LEU A 152 -31.36 3.77 11.58
N LEU A 153 -32.09 4.66 10.90
CA LEU A 153 -33.44 5.08 11.30
C LEU A 153 -34.43 3.91 11.26
N ILE A 154 -34.36 3.07 10.22
CA ILE A 154 -35.20 1.88 10.12
C ILE A 154 -34.90 0.88 11.25
N LEU A 155 -33.61 0.62 11.53
CA LEU A 155 -33.21 -0.26 12.64
C LEU A 155 -33.68 0.29 13.99
N TRP A 156 -33.54 1.60 14.21
CA TRP A 156 -34.03 2.27 15.42
C TRP A 156 -35.55 2.15 15.54
N LEU A 157 -36.29 2.33 14.45
CA LEU A 157 -37.75 2.19 14.42
C LEU A 157 -38.18 0.75 14.74
N ILE A 158 -37.51 -0.25 14.17
CA ILE A 158 -37.75 -1.67 14.47
C ILE A 158 -37.50 -1.94 15.96
N TYR A 159 -36.37 -1.49 16.50
CA TYR A 159 -36.04 -1.64 17.93
C TYR A 159 -37.11 -1.01 18.84
N PHE A 160 -37.57 0.20 18.49
CA PHE A 160 -38.58 0.92 19.28
C PHE A 160 -39.95 0.25 19.24
N TYR A 161 -40.39 -0.26 18.08
CA TYR A 161 -41.71 -0.87 17.90
C TYR A 161 -41.78 -2.36 18.27
N PHE A 162 -40.66 -3.09 18.23
CA PHE A 162 -40.58 -4.49 18.64
C PHE A 162 -39.66 -4.68 19.86
N PRO A 163 -40.00 -4.12 21.04
CA PRO A 163 -39.07 -4.13 22.17
C PRO A 163 -38.94 -5.48 22.90
N ASN A 164 -39.86 -6.46 22.75
CA ASN A 164 -39.77 -7.74 23.48
C ASN A 164 -40.56 -8.89 22.82
N PHE A 165 -39.85 -9.92 22.34
CA PHE A 165 -40.39 -11.28 22.14
C PHE A 165 -40.07 -12.23 23.32
N ASP A 166 -39.45 -11.73 24.40
CA ASP A 166 -39.12 -12.52 25.59
C ASP A 166 -39.98 -12.08 26.79
N ASN A 167 -41.19 -12.63 26.90
CA ASN A 167 -41.89 -12.83 28.19
C ASN A 167 -43.23 -13.55 27.99
N LYS A 168 -43.19 -14.84 27.62
CA LYS A 168 -44.27 -15.78 27.94
C LYS A 168 -43.66 -17.13 28.26
N ASN A 169 -43.33 -17.34 29.53
CA ASN A 169 -43.38 -18.64 30.22
C ASN A 169 -43.24 -18.39 31.73
N PRO A 170 -44.33 -18.07 32.46
CA PRO A 170 -44.34 -18.29 33.88
C PRO A 170 -44.46 -19.80 34.14
N ILE A 171 -43.48 -20.29 34.89
CA ILE A 171 -43.40 -21.64 35.43
C ILE A 171 -44.64 -21.86 36.32
N THR A 172 -45.51 -22.79 35.93
CA THR A 172 -46.40 -23.55 36.82
C THR A 172 -46.55 -24.95 36.25
#